data_AF-A0A4Y8Y2T0-F1
#
_entry.id   AF-A0A4Y8Y2T0-F1
#
_cell.length_a   1.000
_cell.length_b   1.000
_cell.length_c   1.000
_cell.angle_alpha   90.00
_cell.angle_beta   90.00
_cell.angle_gamma   90.00
#
_symmetry.space_group_name_H-M   'P 1'
#
loop_
_entity.id
_entity.type
_entity.pdbx_description
1 polymer ?
#
loop_
_entity_poly.entity_id
_entity_poly.type
_entity_poly.pdbx_seq_one_letter_code
_entity_poly.pdbx_strand_id
1 'polypeptide(L)'
;MGKVITFGQLSRRRTAPVWMAAAALCLSLASGCTEADEPGGRPDAGAAADGNRPDTAAPSPTESLNDGQVEAERVKDLVSERLDVHLATYGEGTASPCRPNAAELFTETCLDAARSIGSVARTALDEIDGDKGFATLRRVSQATADASRGYTESGCSANPQDASVRQRCVSHGASLSQAPADLRDGLRLGLAGQ
;
A
#
# COMPACT_ATOMS: atom_id res chain seq x y z
N MET A 1 30.73 -50.49 -22.49
CA MET A 1 31.93 -50.09 -21.73
C MET A 1 31.87 -48.57 -21.63
N GLY A 2 31.58 -47.87 -20.54
CA GLY A 2 31.58 -48.16 -19.12
C GLY A 2 32.19 -46.94 -18.43
N LYS A 3 31.39 -46.07 -17.80
CA LYS A 3 31.74 -45.38 -16.55
C LYS A 3 30.54 -44.61 -16.00
N VAL A 4 30.01 -45.19 -14.94
CA VAL A 4 29.12 -44.59 -13.94
C VAL A 4 29.97 -43.64 -13.09
N ILE A 5 29.50 -42.41 -12.86
CA ILE A 5 29.98 -41.58 -11.74
C ILE A 5 28.77 -41.24 -10.89
N THR A 6 28.63 -42.02 -9.83
CA THR A 6 27.78 -41.77 -8.68
C THR A 6 28.49 -40.75 -7.79
N PHE A 7 27.87 -39.61 -7.52
CA PHE A 7 28.27 -38.75 -6.40
C PHE A 7 27.23 -38.86 -5.29
N GLY A 8 27.71 -39.34 -4.14
CA GLY A 8 26.93 -39.54 -2.93
C GLY A 8 26.56 -38.22 -2.25
N GLN A 9 25.27 -38.13 -1.92
CA GLN A 9 24.72 -38.05 -0.57
C GLN A 9 25.22 -36.99 0.45
N LEU A 10 24.18 -36.39 1.05
CA LEU A 10 24.03 -36.01 2.46
C LEU A 10 24.67 -34.71 2.95
N SER A 11 23.84 -33.67 3.07
CA SER A 11 23.55 -33.04 4.38
C SER A 11 22.48 -31.95 4.25
N ARG A 12 21.19 -32.34 4.21
CA ARG A 12 20.08 -31.41 4.55
C ARG A 12 19.87 -31.47 6.06
N ARG A 13 20.60 -30.64 6.81
CA ARG A 13 20.22 -30.30 8.18
C ARG A 13 19.19 -29.18 8.11
N ARG A 14 17.90 -29.55 8.05
CA ARG A 14 16.79 -28.63 8.30
C ARG A 14 16.47 -28.66 9.78
N THR A 15 17.04 -27.74 10.54
CA THR A 15 16.60 -27.43 11.90
C THR A 15 15.50 -26.37 11.81
N ALA A 16 14.26 -26.79 12.05
CA ALA A 16 13.12 -25.89 12.19
C ALA A 16 13.06 -25.38 13.64
N PRO A 17 12.91 -24.07 13.90
CA PRO A 17 12.58 -23.57 15.22
C PRO A 17 11.07 -23.69 15.47
N VAL A 18 10.72 -24.49 16.48
CA VAL A 18 9.39 -24.56 17.10
C VAL A 18 9.17 -23.25 17.87
N TRP A 19 8.29 -22.39 17.37
CA TRP A 19 7.81 -21.23 18.11
C TRP A 19 6.52 -21.59 18.83
N MET A 20 6.58 -21.62 20.17
CA MET A 20 5.40 -21.60 21.03
C MET A 20 4.82 -20.19 21.03
N ALA A 21 3.53 -20.07 20.70
CA ALA A 21 2.74 -18.88 20.97
C ALA A 21 1.49 -19.29 21.74
N ALA A 22 1.50 -18.98 23.03
CA ALA A 22 0.35 -18.96 23.91
C ALA A 22 -0.28 -17.57 23.86
N ALA A 23 -1.56 -17.48 23.52
CA ALA A 23 -2.44 -16.36 23.87
C ALA A 23 -3.90 -16.78 23.66
N ALA A 24 -4.53 -17.27 24.73
CA ALA A 24 -5.98 -17.46 24.77
C ALA A 24 -6.62 -16.17 25.31
N LEU A 25 -7.30 -15.45 24.40
CA LEU A 25 -8.22 -14.36 24.71
C LEU A 25 -9.54 -14.94 25.23
N CYS A 26 -9.99 -14.48 26.41
CA CYS A 26 -11.37 -14.65 26.84
C CYS A 26 -12.02 -13.30 27.15
N LEU A 27 -13.22 -13.19 26.56
CA LEU A 27 -14.27 -12.17 26.55
C LEU A 27 -14.54 -11.45 27.87
N SER A 28 -15.09 -10.22 27.81
CA SER A 28 -16.53 -9.98 28.07
C SER A 28 -16.95 -8.51 27.86
N LEU A 29 -18.04 -8.35 27.13
CA LEU A 29 -18.90 -7.17 27.07
C LEU A 29 -19.63 -6.99 28.41
N ALA A 30 -19.81 -5.75 28.86
CA ALA A 30 -20.86 -5.41 29.83
C ALA A 30 -21.36 -3.98 29.60
N SER A 31 -22.56 -3.91 29.03
CA SER A 31 -23.48 -2.78 29.09
C SER A 31 -23.83 -2.47 30.55
N GLY A 32 -23.89 -1.19 30.91
CA GLY A 32 -24.43 -0.71 32.17
C GLY A 32 -25.16 0.61 31.96
N CYS A 33 -26.48 0.54 31.83
CA CYS A 33 -27.41 1.66 31.98
C CYS A 33 -27.53 2.01 33.46
N THR A 34 -27.72 3.29 33.80
CA THR A 34 -28.74 3.69 34.78
C THR A 34 -28.99 5.20 34.72
N GLU A 35 -30.27 5.51 34.77
CA GLU A 35 -30.96 6.79 34.72
C GLU A 35 -30.56 7.75 35.84
N ALA A 36 -30.72 9.05 35.57
CA ALA A 36 -30.98 10.06 36.60
C ALA A 36 -32.07 11.02 36.09
N ASP A 37 -33.19 10.96 36.80
CA ASP A 37 -34.43 11.71 36.71
C ASP A 37 -34.22 13.22 36.98
N GLU A 38 -34.96 14.09 36.32
CA GLU A 38 -35.88 15.04 37.00
C GLU A 38 -36.71 15.87 35.99
N PRO A 39 -37.99 16.17 36.32
CA PRO A 39 -38.96 16.75 35.39
C PRO A 39 -39.02 18.29 35.48
N GLY A 40 -38.87 18.97 34.35
CA GLY A 40 -39.05 20.43 34.23
C GLY A 40 -40.19 20.77 33.26
N GLY A 41 -41.19 21.52 33.75
CA GLY A 41 -42.49 21.67 33.12
C GLY A 41 -42.56 22.42 31.77
N ARG A 42 -43.65 22.13 31.05
CA ARG A 42 -44.30 22.98 30.02
C ARG A 42 -45.57 23.59 30.64
N PRO A 43 -46.27 24.60 30.07
CA PRO A 43 -46.45 24.94 28.64
C PRO A 43 -46.24 26.47 28.38
N ASP A 44 -46.33 27.10 27.20
CA ASP A 44 -47.28 27.10 26.08
C ASP A 44 -46.65 27.92 24.90
N ALA A 45 -46.81 27.48 23.66
CA ALA A 45 -47.60 28.12 22.59
C ALA A 45 -46.87 29.17 21.72
N GLY A 46 -46.76 28.88 20.42
CA GLY A 46 -46.34 29.80 19.37
C GLY A 46 -46.46 29.14 17.99
N ALA A 47 -47.45 29.56 17.22
CA ALA A 47 -47.95 28.91 16.01
C ALA A 47 -47.12 29.17 14.73
N ALA A 48 -47.18 28.18 13.84
CA ALA A 48 -47.14 28.15 12.38
C ALA A 48 -46.51 29.31 11.58
N ALA A 49 -45.58 28.97 10.68
CA ALA A 49 -45.67 29.37 9.27
C ALA A 49 -44.81 28.46 8.36
N ASP A 50 -45.48 27.98 7.33
CA ASP A 50 -45.04 27.30 6.11
C ASP A 50 -43.73 27.80 5.50
N GLY A 51 -42.90 26.86 5.08
CA GLY A 51 -41.68 27.12 4.31
C GLY A 51 -41.10 25.80 3.83
N ASN A 52 -41.73 25.21 2.81
CA ASN A 52 -41.29 23.99 2.13
C ASN A 52 -39.89 24.20 1.52
N ARG A 53 -38.85 23.95 2.30
CA ARG A 53 -37.44 23.89 1.88
C ARG A 53 -37.15 22.41 1.64
N PRO A 54 -36.63 22.00 0.47
CA PRO A 54 -36.17 20.62 0.34
C PRO A 54 -35.01 20.44 1.34
N ASP A 55 -35.28 19.66 2.39
CA ASP A 55 -34.28 19.12 3.29
C ASP A 55 -33.32 18.25 2.47
N THR A 56 -32.32 18.90 1.89
CA THR A 56 -31.06 18.22 1.65
C THR A 56 -30.45 18.09 3.04
N ALA A 57 -30.79 17.00 3.73
CA ALA A 57 -30.11 16.59 4.94
C ALA A 57 -28.62 16.56 4.59
N ALA A 58 -27.87 17.54 5.07
CA ALA A 58 -26.43 17.50 5.01
C ALA A 58 -26.03 16.19 5.73
N PRO A 59 -25.24 15.31 5.09
CA PRO A 59 -24.82 14.08 5.74
C PRO A 59 -24.19 14.44 7.08
N SER A 60 -24.58 13.72 8.12
CA SER A 60 -24.08 13.96 9.47
C SER A 60 -22.56 13.88 9.44
N PRO A 61 -21.82 14.78 10.11
CA PRO A 61 -20.35 14.74 10.12
C PRO A 61 -19.78 13.36 10.51
N THR A 62 -20.51 12.60 11.30
CA THR A 62 -20.17 11.24 11.73
C THR A 62 -20.36 10.16 10.65
N GLU A 63 -21.30 10.31 9.72
CA GLU A 63 -21.50 9.36 8.61
C GLU A 63 -20.35 9.46 7.61
N SER A 64 -19.98 10.69 7.22
CA SER A 64 -18.85 10.90 6.29
C SER A 64 -17.48 10.51 6.87
N LEU A 65 -17.31 10.54 8.20
CA LEU A 65 -16.09 10.06 8.85
C LEU A 65 -15.95 8.54 8.77
N ASN A 66 -17.06 7.80 8.89
CA ASN A 66 -17.05 6.34 8.78
C ASN A 66 -16.80 5.89 7.34
N ASP A 67 -17.43 6.54 6.36
CA ASP A 67 -17.24 6.20 4.94
C ASP A 67 -15.78 6.40 4.50
N GLY A 68 -15.15 7.51 4.92
CA GLY A 68 -13.74 7.78 4.63
C GLY A 68 -12.78 6.78 5.28
N GLN A 69 -13.11 6.27 6.48
CA GLN A 69 -12.31 5.24 7.16
C GLN A 69 -12.44 3.88 6.48
N VAL A 70 -13.65 3.51 6.04
CA VAL A 70 -13.89 2.26 5.30
C VAL A 70 -13.13 2.28 3.98
N GLU A 71 -13.18 3.38 3.23
CA GLU A 71 -12.43 3.49 1.98
C GLU A 71 -10.92 3.40 2.20
N ALA A 72 -10.41 4.06 3.23
CA ALA A 72 -8.98 4.01 3.52
C ALA A 72 -8.47 2.62 3.91
N GLU A 73 -9.25 1.85 4.65
CA GLU A 73 -8.90 0.46 4.95
C GLU A 73 -8.96 -0.42 3.70
N ARG A 74 -9.95 -0.20 2.81
CA ARG A 74 -10.04 -0.88 1.51
C ARG A 74 -8.82 -0.61 0.63
N VAL A 75 -8.42 0.66 0.50
CA VAL A 75 -7.21 1.06 -0.24
C VAL A 75 -5.98 0.39 0.36
N LYS A 76 -5.85 0.40 1.70
CA LYS A 76 -4.74 -0.26 2.39
C LYS A 76 -4.66 -1.74 2.05
N ASP A 77 -5.74 -2.48 2.21
CA ASP A 77 -5.74 -3.93 2.01
C ASP A 77 -5.35 -4.28 0.57
N LEU A 78 -5.96 -3.62 -0.42
CA LEU A 78 -5.68 -3.89 -1.83
C LEU A 78 -4.23 -3.57 -2.21
N VAL A 79 -3.71 -2.41 -1.79
CA VAL A 79 -2.35 -2.00 -2.15
C VAL A 79 -1.32 -2.85 -1.38
N SER A 80 -1.58 -3.18 -0.12
CA SER A 80 -0.69 -4.00 0.71
C SER A 80 -0.58 -5.42 0.18
N GLU A 81 -1.70 -6.06 -0.19
CA GLU A 81 -1.69 -7.43 -0.76
C GLU A 81 -0.80 -7.49 -2.02
N ARG A 82 -0.98 -6.53 -2.92
CA ARG A 82 -0.20 -6.47 -4.17
C ARG A 82 1.27 -6.16 -3.91
N LEU A 83 1.54 -5.34 -2.91
CA LEU A 83 2.89 -5.01 -2.52
C LEU A 83 3.61 -6.20 -1.88
N ASP A 84 2.92 -7.01 -1.09
CA ASP A 84 3.47 -8.24 -0.52
C ASP A 84 3.86 -9.24 -1.61
N VAL A 85 3.04 -9.38 -2.67
CA VAL A 85 3.38 -10.20 -3.84
C VAL A 85 4.64 -9.66 -4.54
N HIS A 86 4.75 -8.34 -4.70
CA HIS A 86 5.95 -7.72 -5.27
C HIS A 86 7.19 -8.01 -4.42
N LEU A 87 7.11 -7.78 -3.11
CA LEU A 87 8.22 -7.96 -2.16
C LEU A 87 8.68 -9.41 -2.07
N ALA A 88 7.74 -10.36 -2.07
CA ALA A 88 8.05 -11.78 -2.08
C ALA A 88 8.82 -12.21 -3.33
N THR A 89 8.62 -11.52 -4.45
CA THR A 89 9.22 -11.87 -5.75
C THR A 89 10.53 -11.13 -6.00
N TYR A 90 10.56 -9.81 -5.75
CA TYR A 90 11.66 -8.94 -6.15
C TYR A 90 12.40 -8.28 -4.99
N GLY A 91 11.85 -8.32 -3.77
CA GLY A 91 12.40 -7.59 -2.63
C GLY A 91 12.35 -6.07 -2.79
N GLU A 92 13.03 -5.36 -1.90
CA GLU A 92 13.11 -3.89 -1.88
C GLU A 92 14.50 -3.41 -1.47
N GLY A 93 14.78 -2.13 -1.67
CA GLY A 93 16.03 -1.48 -1.28
C GLY A 93 17.26 -2.22 -1.79
N THR A 94 18.12 -2.67 -0.87
CA THR A 94 19.33 -3.43 -1.20
C THR A 94 19.04 -4.85 -1.69
N ALA A 95 17.86 -5.41 -1.43
CA ALA A 95 17.44 -6.71 -1.96
C ALA A 95 16.83 -6.61 -3.38
N SER A 96 16.42 -5.41 -3.81
CA SER A 96 15.80 -5.20 -5.13
C SER A 96 16.77 -5.46 -6.29
N PRO A 97 16.30 -6.04 -7.41
CA PRO A 97 17.08 -6.12 -8.66
C PRO A 97 17.32 -4.75 -9.30
N CYS A 98 16.54 -3.73 -8.93
CA CYS A 98 16.64 -2.38 -9.50
C CYS A 98 17.59 -1.44 -8.75
N ARG A 99 18.33 -1.91 -7.74
CA ARG A 99 19.27 -1.06 -7.01
C ARG A 99 20.39 -0.52 -7.94
N PRO A 100 20.87 0.74 -7.77
CA PRO A 100 21.85 1.41 -8.64
C PRO A 100 23.10 0.63 -9.06
N ASN A 101 23.57 -0.27 -8.21
CA ASN A 101 24.81 -1.05 -8.41
C ASN A 101 24.55 -2.55 -8.62
N ALA A 102 23.29 -2.95 -8.83
CA ALA A 102 22.98 -4.34 -9.20
C ALA A 102 23.39 -4.63 -10.65
N ALA A 103 23.86 -5.86 -10.89
CA ALA A 103 24.06 -6.34 -12.25
C ALA A 103 22.71 -6.48 -12.97
N GLU A 104 21.66 -6.75 -12.21
CA GLU A 104 20.27 -6.93 -12.63
C GLU A 104 19.58 -5.61 -13.04
N LEU A 105 20.18 -4.45 -12.74
CA LEU A 105 19.61 -3.14 -13.07
C LEU A 105 19.38 -2.97 -14.58
N PHE A 106 20.21 -3.57 -15.42
CA PHE A 106 20.15 -3.47 -16.87
C PHE A 106 19.66 -4.77 -17.52
N THR A 107 18.72 -5.46 -16.87
CA THR A 107 18.15 -6.71 -17.35
C THR A 107 16.63 -6.70 -17.31
N GLU A 108 16.02 -7.69 -17.95
CA GLU A 108 14.57 -7.91 -17.88
C GLU A 108 14.08 -8.14 -16.44
N THR A 109 14.93 -8.62 -15.52
CA THR A 109 14.54 -8.82 -14.12
C THR A 109 14.19 -7.50 -13.43
N CYS A 110 14.97 -6.43 -13.62
CA CYS A 110 14.57 -5.12 -13.12
C CYS A 110 13.38 -4.55 -13.92
N LEU A 111 13.27 -4.83 -15.22
CA LEU A 111 12.08 -4.41 -15.97
C LEU A 111 10.78 -5.02 -15.43
N ASP A 112 10.78 -6.31 -15.11
CA ASP A 112 9.62 -6.99 -14.55
C ASP A 112 9.30 -6.47 -13.15
N ALA A 113 10.33 -6.24 -12.31
CA ALA A 113 10.15 -5.58 -11.02
C ALA A 113 9.56 -4.16 -11.19
N ALA A 114 10.08 -3.37 -12.13
CA ALA A 114 9.63 -2.02 -12.43
C ALA A 114 8.16 -2.00 -12.89
N ARG A 115 7.77 -2.94 -13.76
CA ARG A 115 6.38 -3.09 -14.22
C ARG A 115 5.45 -3.51 -13.09
N SER A 116 5.90 -4.45 -12.27
CA SER A 116 5.17 -4.94 -11.10
C SER A 116 4.89 -3.80 -10.12
N ILE A 117 5.91 -3.10 -9.62
CA ILE A 117 5.71 -2.01 -8.66
C ILE A 117 5.00 -0.80 -9.27
N GLY A 118 5.24 -0.50 -10.56
CA GLY A 118 4.51 0.52 -11.29
C GLY A 118 3.02 0.19 -11.43
N SER A 119 2.64 -1.09 -11.51
CA SER A 119 1.25 -1.53 -11.50
C SER A 119 0.60 -1.36 -10.13
N VAL A 120 1.32 -1.65 -9.04
CA VAL A 120 0.85 -1.40 -7.68
C VAL A 120 0.56 0.09 -7.50
N ALA A 121 1.50 0.95 -7.92
CA ALA A 121 1.37 2.39 -7.83
C ALA A 121 0.18 2.94 -8.63
N ARG A 122 -0.03 2.47 -9.87
CA ARG A 122 -1.20 2.89 -10.67
C ARG A 122 -2.52 2.50 -10.02
N THR A 123 -2.62 1.28 -9.51
CA THR A 123 -3.82 0.89 -8.76
C THR A 123 -4.02 1.76 -7.52
N ALA A 124 -2.97 2.07 -6.77
CA ALA A 124 -3.11 2.99 -5.65
C ALA A 124 -3.62 4.37 -6.10
N LEU A 125 -3.24 4.87 -7.28
CA LEU A 125 -3.77 6.11 -7.84
C LEU A 125 -5.24 6.01 -8.24
N ASP A 126 -5.62 4.90 -8.88
CA ASP A 126 -7.00 4.66 -9.32
C ASP A 126 -7.96 4.58 -8.13
N GLU A 127 -7.54 3.95 -7.03
CA GLU A 127 -8.39 3.79 -5.83
C GLU A 127 -8.51 5.05 -4.97
N ILE A 128 -7.57 5.99 -5.06
CA ILE A 128 -7.60 7.25 -4.28
C ILE A 128 -7.99 8.46 -5.13
N ASP A 129 -8.48 8.25 -6.35
CA ASP A 129 -8.85 9.35 -7.22
C ASP A 129 -10.02 10.14 -6.62
N GLY A 130 -9.89 11.47 -6.56
CA GLY A 130 -10.85 12.34 -5.88
C GLY A 130 -10.72 12.43 -4.35
N ASP A 131 -9.96 11.55 -3.69
CA ASP A 131 -9.86 11.53 -2.22
C ASP A 131 -8.82 12.49 -1.64
N LYS A 132 -9.21 13.28 -0.63
CA LYS A 132 -8.34 14.30 -0.04
C LYS A 132 -7.36 13.76 1.02
N GLY A 133 -7.58 12.57 1.54
CA GLY A 133 -6.82 11.98 2.66
C GLY A 133 -5.50 11.29 2.29
N PHE A 134 -5.18 11.17 0.99
CA PHE A 134 -4.05 10.36 0.51
C PHE A 134 -2.98 11.17 -0.22
N ALA A 135 -2.70 12.40 0.21
CA ALA A 135 -1.79 13.28 -0.52
C ALA A 135 -0.37 12.68 -0.59
N THR A 136 0.08 12.03 0.47
CA THR A 136 1.39 11.36 0.48
C THR A 136 1.42 10.12 -0.40
N LEU A 137 0.44 9.23 -0.27
CA LEU A 137 0.32 8.04 -1.12
C LEU A 137 0.23 8.42 -2.60
N ARG A 138 -0.57 9.42 -2.96
CA ARG A 138 -0.70 9.92 -4.33
C ARG A 138 0.65 10.34 -4.90
N ARG A 139 1.41 11.11 -4.15
CA ARG A 139 2.72 11.61 -4.58
C ARG A 139 3.71 10.48 -4.83
N VAL A 140 3.81 9.53 -3.90
CA VAL A 140 4.70 8.37 -4.03
C VAL A 140 4.27 7.48 -5.19
N SER A 141 2.98 7.22 -5.33
CA SER A 141 2.45 6.41 -6.43
C SER A 141 2.69 7.05 -7.79
N GLN A 142 2.54 8.36 -7.92
CA GLN A 142 2.91 9.10 -9.14
C GLN A 142 4.41 8.94 -9.45
N ALA A 143 5.28 9.23 -8.47
CA ALA A 143 6.72 9.11 -8.64
C ALA A 143 7.15 7.67 -9.04
N THR A 144 6.51 6.66 -8.46
CA THR A 144 6.77 5.24 -8.77
C THR A 144 6.30 4.88 -10.18
N ALA A 145 5.09 5.30 -10.57
CA ALA A 145 4.56 5.07 -11.90
C ALA A 145 5.42 5.76 -12.98
N ASP A 146 5.86 6.99 -12.72
CA ASP A 146 6.74 7.76 -13.60
C ASP A 146 8.13 7.13 -13.71
N ALA A 147 8.72 6.65 -12.60
CA ALA A 147 9.99 5.94 -12.63
C ALA A 147 9.90 4.63 -13.44
N SER A 148 8.81 3.87 -13.26
CA SER A 148 8.53 2.64 -14.01
C SER A 148 8.40 2.90 -15.52
N ARG A 149 7.64 3.94 -15.88
CA ARG A 149 7.48 4.39 -17.27
C ARG A 149 8.83 4.85 -17.84
N GLY A 150 9.55 5.72 -17.14
CA GLY A 150 10.85 6.24 -17.57
C GLY A 150 11.91 5.17 -17.75
N TYR A 151 11.95 4.16 -16.87
CA TYR A 151 12.81 2.98 -17.02
C TYR A 151 12.49 2.21 -18.32
N THR A 152 11.20 2.01 -18.60
CA THR A 152 10.73 1.30 -19.79
C THR A 152 11.01 2.08 -21.07
N GLU A 153 10.64 3.36 -21.11
CA GLU A 153 10.79 4.25 -22.27
C GLU A 153 12.27 4.52 -22.61
N SER A 154 13.14 4.53 -21.59
CA SER A 154 14.59 4.65 -21.79
C SER A 154 15.25 3.37 -22.28
N GLY A 155 14.51 2.26 -22.39
CA GLY A 155 15.04 0.97 -22.82
C GLY A 155 16.11 0.40 -21.88
N CYS A 156 15.97 0.62 -20.57
CA CYS A 156 17.03 0.33 -19.61
C CYS A 156 17.44 -1.15 -19.55
N SER A 157 16.49 -2.07 -19.77
CA SER A 157 16.77 -3.51 -19.81
C SER A 157 17.60 -3.96 -21.01
N ALA A 158 17.67 -3.15 -22.07
CA ALA A 158 18.53 -3.40 -23.23
C ALA A 158 20.00 -3.03 -22.98
N ASN A 159 20.35 -2.64 -21.74
CA ASN A 159 21.71 -2.26 -21.35
C ASN A 159 22.31 -1.19 -22.28
N PRO A 160 21.72 0.01 -22.33
CA PRO A 160 22.17 1.07 -23.22
C PRO A 160 23.64 1.43 -22.95
N GLN A 161 24.37 1.75 -24.01
CA GLN A 161 25.78 2.13 -23.94
C GLN A 161 25.98 3.64 -23.80
N ASP A 162 24.97 4.43 -24.15
CA ASP A 162 24.99 5.88 -23.95
C ASP A 162 25.02 6.22 -22.46
N ALA A 163 26.04 6.97 -22.03
CA ALA A 163 26.26 7.29 -20.63
C ALA A 163 25.11 8.09 -20.01
N SER A 164 24.48 8.99 -20.77
CA SER A 164 23.36 9.79 -20.28
C SER A 164 22.10 8.94 -20.08
N VAL A 165 21.83 8.00 -20.98
CA VAL A 165 20.74 7.03 -20.85
C VAL A 165 21.00 6.11 -19.65
N ARG A 166 22.23 5.59 -19.51
CA ARG A 166 22.61 4.75 -18.36
C ARG A 166 22.40 5.48 -17.04
N GLN A 167 22.79 6.75 -16.96
CA GLN A 167 22.61 7.54 -15.74
C GLN A 167 21.12 7.73 -15.40
N ARG A 168 20.26 7.96 -16.40
CA ARG A 168 18.80 7.99 -16.18
C ARG A 168 18.27 6.64 -15.69
N CYS A 169 18.72 5.54 -16.28
CA CYS A 169 18.35 4.20 -15.83
C CYS A 169 18.74 3.94 -14.37
N VAL A 170 19.92 4.37 -13.95
CA VAL A 170 20.36 4.31 -12.55
C VAL A 170 19.44 5.12 -11.64
N SER A 171 19.04 6.33 -12.07
CA SER A 171 18.09 7.16 -11.30
C SER A 171 16.72 6.51 -11.19
N HIS A 172 16.17 5.98 -12.29
CA HIS A 172 14.89 5.27 -12.26
C HIS A 172 14.96 4.02 -11.38
N GLY A 173 16.04 3.24 -11.50
CA GLY A 173 16.28 2.06 -10.67
C GLY A 173 16.35 2.40 -9.17
N ALA A 174 17.04 3.49 -8.81
CA ALA A 174 17.08 3.98 -7.43
C ALA A 174 15.67 4.22 -6.89
N SER A 175 14.83 4.99 -7.60
CA SER A 175 13.45 5.25 -7.22
C SER A 175 12.63 3.97 -7.12
N LEU A 176 12.74 3.06 -8.09
CA LEU A 176 12.02 1.78 -8.09
C LEU A 176 12.43 0.86 -6.94
N SER A 177 13.69 0.88 -6.54
CA SER A 177 14.18 0.09 -5.41
C SER A 177 13.62 0.56 -4.06
N GLN A 178 13.36 1.86 -3.91
CA GLN A 178 12.80 2.45 -2.68
C GLN A 178 11.26 2.45 -2.66
N ALA A 179 10.64 2.45 -3.85
CA ALA A 179 9.20 2.55 -4.00
C ALA A 179 8.36 1.64 -3.09
N PRO A 180 8.74 0.36 -2.82
CA PRO A 180 7.96 -0.46 -1.89
C PRO A 180 7.90 0.10 -0.47
N ALA A 181 9.00 0.62 0.07
CA ALA A 181 9.01 1.25 1.38
C ALA A 181 8.20 2.55 1.39
N ASP A 182 8.42 3.40 0.38
CA ASP A 182 7.70 4.66 0.25
C ASP A 182 6.19 4.46 0.13
N LEU A 183 5.74 3.42 -0.59
CA LEU A 183 4.32 3.08 -0.73
C LEU A 183 3.70 2.64 0.59
N ARG A 184 4.39 1.81 1.38
CA ARG A 184 3.91 1.42 2.72
C ARG A 184 3.78 2.63 3.63
N ASP A 185 4.76 3.53 3.60
CA ASP A 185 4.71 4.75 4.40
C ASP A 185 3.60 5.69 3.91
N GLY A 186 3.40 5.79 2.59
CA GLY A 186 2.27 6.50 1.99
C GLY A 186 0.91 5.96 2.45
N LEU A 187 0.74 4.63 2.53
CA LEU A 187 -0.50 4.02 3.04
C LEU A 187 -0.73 4.34 4.52
N ARG A 188 0.32 4.21 5.35
CA ARG A 188 0.26 4.54 6.79
C ARG A 188 -0.12 6.00 7.01
N LEU A 189 0.45 6.90 6.22
CA LEU A 189 0.18 8.34 6.30
C LEU A 189 -1.20 8.70 5.75
N GLY A 190 -1.67 8.02 4.69
CA GLY A 190 -3.02 8.20 4.15
C GLY A 190 -4.11 7.84 5.16
N LEU A 191 -3.91 6.76 5.93
CA LEU A 191 -4.80 6.43 7.06
C LEU A 191 -4.80 7.47 8.18
N ALA A 192 -3.71 8.24 8.30
CA ALA A 192 -3.63 9.37 9.22
C ALA A 192 -4.17 10.68 8.62
N GLY A 193 -4.68 10.65 7.38
CA GLY A 193 -5.21 11.80 6.65
C GLY A 193 -4.14 12.73 6.06
N GLN A 194 -2.97 12.20 5.69
CA GLN A 194 -1.79 12.95 5.23
C GLN A 194 -1.32 12.64 3.79
#